data_AF-A0AA43S7G5-F1
#
_entry.id   AF-A0AA43S7G5-F1
#
_cell.length_a   1.000
_cell.length_b   1.000
_cell.length_c   1.000
_cell.angle_alpha   90.00
_cell.angle_beta   90.00
_cell.angle_gamma   90.00
#
_symmetry.space_group_name_H-M   'P 1'
#
loop_
_entity.id
_entity.type
_entity.pdbx_description
1 polymer ?
#
loop_
_entity_poly.entity_id
_entity_poly.type
_entity_poly.pdbx_seq_one_letter_code
_entity_poly.pdbx_strand_id
1 'polypeptide(L)'
;MDFDRSGLISLIKSEFKLDWQGIHGANHWARVLNHGKNIGQIRKADLLVVELFGFLHDSCRFNDGRDPKHGERAAEFAHGIHGDFYQLTPKQLDALCYAMKHHSGGEVSTNRTIQTCWDADRLDLGRVGIFPSPQFLSQEASLFIDLAYDWSTQAPRKSHVR
;
A
#
# COMPACT_ATOMS: atom_id res chain seq x y z
N MET A 1 21.18 -6.69 9.06
CA MET A 1 20.14 -6.75 10.10
C MET A 1 18.94 -7.44 9.50
N ASP A 2 18.30 -8.34 10.23
CA ASP A 2 17.07 -8.98 9.77
C ASP A 2 15.89 -8.02 9.90
N PHE A 3 14.89 -8.16 9.04
CA PHE A 3 13.71 -7.31 9.05
C PHE A 3 12.82 -7.63 10.26
N ASP A 4 12.85 -6.76 11.28
CA ASP A 4 11.98 -6.79 12.46
C ASP A 4 10.60 -6.21 12.15
N ARG A 5 9.71 -7.07 11.65
CA ARG A 5 8.31 -6.73 11.38
C ARG A 5 7.55 -6.36 12.65
N SER A 6 7.86 -7.01 13.77
CA SER A 6 7.12 -6.83 15.02
C SER A 6 7.42 -5.48 15.67
N GLY A 7 8.70 -5.09 15.72
CA GLY A 7 9.14 -3.77 16.16
C GLY A 7 8.59 -2.68 15.26
N LEU A 8 8.65 -2.87 13.93
CA LEU A 8 8.10 -1.90 12.97
C LEU A 8 6.60 -1.66 13.20
N ILE A 9 5.80 -2.73 13.27
CA ILE A 9 4.35 -2.61 13.51
C ILE A 9 4.06 -1.97 14.88
N SER A 10 4.86 -2.28 15.90
CA SER A 10 4.71 -1.69 17.23
C SER A 10 4.97 -0.19 17.22
N LEU A 11 6.03 0.27 16.55
CA LEU A 11 6.32 1.68 16.36
C LEU A 11 5.22 2.39 15.56
N ILE A 12 4.83 1.82 14.42
CA ILE A 12 3.76 2.42 13.60
C ILE A 12 2.49 2.57 14.44
N LYS A 13 2.11 1.54 15.20
CA LYS A 13 0.92 1.58 16.05
C LYS A 13 1.00 2.64 17.15
N SER A 14 2.18 2.90 17.73
CA SER A 14 2.33 3.94 18.76
C SER A 14 2.27 5.36 18.19
N GLU A 15 2.73 5.56 16.95
CA GLU A 15 2.75 6.86 16.28
C GLU A 15 1.48 7.16 15.47
N PHE A 16 0.68 6.14 15.14
CA PHE A 16 -0.50 6.28 14.31
C PHE A 16 -1.56 7.17 14.98
N LYS A 17 -1.94 8.25 14.29
CA LYS A 17 -2.81 9.30 14.84
C LYS A 17 -4.30 9.05 14.67
N LEU A 18 -4.67 8.07 13.85
CA LEU A 18 -6.06 7.74 13.54
C LEU A 18 -6.49 6.47 14.29
N ASP A 19 -7.75 6.10 14.14
CA ASP A 19 -8.24 4.84 14.67
C ASP A 19 -7.52 3.66 13.98
N TRP A 20 -6.82 2.85 14.78
CA TRP A 20 -6.15 1.64 14.33
C TRP A 20 -7.08 0.66 13.60
N GLN A 21 -8.38 0.67 13.94
CA GLN A 21 -9.42 -0.14 13.30
C GLN A 21 -10.23 0.64 12.24
N GLY A 22 -9.87 1.90 11.99
CA GLY A 22 -10.54 2.78 11.03
C GLY A 22 -10.27 2.43 9.56
N ILE A 23 -10.82 3.25 8.66
CA ILE A 23 -10.81 3.00 7.21
C ILE A 23 -9.40 3.07 6.58
N HIS A 24 -8.45 3.75 7.22
CA HIS A 24 -7.02 3.77 6.86
C HIS A 24 -6.15 3.00 7.87
N GLY A 25 -6.75 2.20 8.75
CA GLY A 25 -6.07 1.44 9.80
C GLY A 25 -5.58 0.05 9.37
N ALA A 26 -5.30 -0.81 10.34
CA ALA A 26 -4.60 -2.07 10.14
C ALA A 26 -5.30 -3.05 9.18
N ASN A 27 -6.63 -3.03 9.13
CA ASN A 27 -7.38 -3.89 8.20
C ASN A 27 -7.13 -3.50 6.73
N HIS A 28 -7.00 -2.20 6.45
CA HIS A 28 -6.63 -1.70 5.13
C HIS A 28 -5.20 -2.13 4.78
N TRP A 29 -4.23 -1.92 5.68
CA TRP A 29 -2.84 -2.30 5.45
C TRP A 29 -2.68 -3.81 5.23
N ALA A 30 -3.44 -4.64 5.94
CA ALA A 30 -3.44 -6.09 5.75
C ALA A 30 -3.94 -6.49 4.35
N ARG A 31 -5.00 -5.85 3.84
CA ARG A 31 -5.51 -6.10 2.49
C ARG A 31 -4.54 -5.62 1.42
N VAL A 32 -3.97 -4.41 1.57
CA VAL A 32 -2.91 -3.89 0.69
C VAL A 32 -1.72 -4.85 0.66
N LEU A 33 -1.23 -5.28 1.82
CA LEU A 33 -0.12 -6.23 1.88
C LEU A 33 -0.46 -7.56 1.18
N ASN A 34 -1.67 -8.07 1.35
CA ASN A 34 -2.13 -9.28 0.67
C ASN A 34 -2.15 -9.09 -0.85
N HIS A 35 -2.75 -8.02 -1.36
CA HIS A 35 -2.78 -7.73 -2.80
C HIS A 35 -1.36 -7.58 -3.35
N GLY A 36 -0.53 -6.79 -2.68
CA GLY A 36 0.86 -6.55 -3.07
C GLY A 36 1.70 -7.81 -3.13
N LYS A 37 1.60 -8.71 -2.14
CA LYS A 37 2.34 -9.99 -2.16
C LYS A 37 1.94 -10.88 -3.33
N ASN A 38 0.63 -11.01 -3.59
CA ASN A 38 0.13 -11.84 -4.69
C ASN A 38 0.53 -11.27 -6.06
N ILE A 39 0.28 -9.99 -6.29
CA ILE A 39 0.59 -9.32 -7.58
C ILE A 39 2.10 -9.24 -7.78
N GLY A 40 2.85 -8.94 -6.72
CA GLY A 40 4.30 -8.82 -6.76
C GLY A 40 5.00 -10.11 -7.16
N GLN A 41 4.48 -11.27 -6.73
CA GLN A 41 5.00 -12.57 -7.18
C GLN A 41 4.81 -12.76 -8.70
N ILE A 42 3.63 -12.42 -9.22
CA ILE A 42 3.32 -12.55 -10.65
C ILE A 42 4.21 -11.61 -11.48
N ARG A 43 4.32 -10.35 -11.06
CA ARG A 43 5.08 -9.31 -11.77
C ARG A 43 6.60 -9.40 -11.55
N LYS A 44 7.06 -10.27 -10.63
CA LYS A 44 8.45 -10.35 -10.17
C LYS A 44 8.94 -9.01 -9.60
N ALA A 45 8.10 -8.39 -8.78
CA ALA A 45 8.43 -7.19 -8.04
C ALA A 45 9.36 -7.50 -6.86
N ASP A 46 9.99 -6.46 -6.33
CA ASP A 46 10.72 -6.56 -5.06
C ASP A 46 9.74 -6.66 -3.89
N LEU A 47 9.57 -7.89 -3.39
CA LEU A 47 8.59 -8.19 -2.34
C LEU A 47 8.92 -7.53 -0.99
N LEU A 48 10.19 -7.20 -0.73
CA LEU A 48 10.56 -6.51 0.50
C LEU A 48 10.08 -5.06 0.47
N VAL A 49 10.26 -4.38 -0.66
CA VAL A 49 9.73 -3.01 -0.86
C VAL A 49 8.21 -3.00 -0.81
N VAL A 50 7.55 -3.96 -1.45
CA VAL A 50 6.08 -4.07 -1.45
C VAL A 50 5.55 -4.32 -0.04
N GLU A 51 6.21 -5.16 0.76
CA GLU A 51 5.82 -5.42 2.14
C GLU A 51 5.96 -4.16 3.02
N LEU A 52 7.08 -3.44 2.91
CA LEU A 52 7.29 -2.19 3.63
C LEU A 52 6.27 -1.12 3.23
N PHE A 53 5.98 -0.99 1.94
CA PHE A 53 4.94 -0.08 1.45
C PHE A 53 3.58 -0.40 2.09
N GLY A 54 3.19 -1.68 2.14
CA GLY A 54 1.94 -2.12 2.74
C GLY A 54 1.78 -1.68 4.20
N PHE A 55 2.87 -1.67 4.98
CA PHE A 55 2.85 -1.20 6.37
C PHE A 55 2.94 0.32 6.53
N LEU A 56 3.63 1.02 5.62
CA LEU A 56 4.07 2.40 5.86
C LEU A 56 3.29 3.47 5.08
N HIS A 57 2.72 3.18 3.91
CA HIS A 57 2.23 4.21 2.98
C HIS A 57 1.20 5.20 3.58
N ASP A 58 0.35 4.70 4.48
CA ASP A 58 -0.69 5.48 5.17
C ASP A 58 -0.41 5.71 6.67
N SER A 59 0.76 5.29 7.16
CA SER A 59 1.14 5.40 8.58
C SER A 59 1.18 6.85 9.11
N CYS A 60 1.36 7.83 8.21
CA CYS A 60 1.58 9.24 8.54
C CYS A 60 0.39 10.14 8.18
N ARG A 61 -0.83 9.59 8.11
CA ARG A 61 -2.04 10.40 7.96
C ARG A 61 -2.34 11.24 9.20
N PHE A 62 -2.89 12.43 8.98
CA PHE A 62 -3.42 13.32 10.02
C PHE A 62 -4.94 13.28 10.11
N ASN A 63 -5.62 12.81 9.07
CA ASN A 63 -7.08 12.60 9.06
C ASN A 63 -7.48 11.56 8.00
N ASP A 64 -8.74 11.10 8.09
CA ASP A 64 -9.37 10.18 7.14
C ASP A 64 -9.85 10.86 5.83
N GLY A 65 -9.66 12.18 5.70
CA GLY A 65 -10.03 12.92 4.50
C GLY A 65 -8.95 12.83 3.42
N ARG A 66 -8.85 13.88 2.60
CA ARG A 66 -7.93 13.94 1.44
C ARG A 66 -6.45 13.86 1.83
N ASP A 67 -6.09 14.49 2.93
CA ASP A 67 -4.72 14.59 3.48
C ASP A 67 -3.58 14.51 2.44
N PRO A 68 -3.47 15.45 1.49
CA PRO A 68 -2.66 15.26 0.28
C PRO A 68 -1.16 15.04 0.49
N LYS A 69 -0.64 15.30 1.70
CA LYS A 69 0.78 15.16 2.04
C LYS A 69 1.11 13.90 2.87
N HIS A 70 0.15 12.99 3.09
CA HIS A 70 0.41 11.78 3.88
C HIS A 70 1.53 10.91 3.28
N GLY A 71 1.56 10.76 1.95
CA GLY A 71 2.60 10.01 1.25
C GLY A 71 4.01 10.61 1.40
N GLU A 72 4.12 11.96 1.38
CA GLU A 72 5.40 12.65 1.63
C GLU A 72 5.91 12.37 3.04
N ARG A 73 5.04 12.52 4.04
CA ARG A 73 5.38 12.25 5.44
C ARG A 73 5.71 10.79 5.69
N ALA A 74 4.97 9.86 5.06
CA ALA A 74 5.25 8.43 5.13
C ALA A 74 6.63 8.09 4.54
N ALA A 75 7.00 8.72 3.43
CA ALA A 75 8.34 8.58 2.83
C ALA A 75 9.44 9.13 3.73
N GLU A 76 9.25 10.31 4.33
CA GLU A 76 10.19 10.89 5.29
C GLU A 76 10.35 10.00 6.52
N PHE A 77 9.24 9.49 7.07
CA PHE A 77 9.25 8.57 8.20
C PHE A 77 9.99 7.27 7.88
N ALA A 78 9.68 6.64 6.75
CA ALA A 78 10.35 5.40 6.32
C ALA A 78 11.85 5.59 6.05
N HIS A 79 12.25 6.75 5.54
CA HIS A 79 13.66 7.08 5.39
C HIS A 79 14.33 7.30 6.74
N GLY A 80 13.64 7.95 7.69
CA GLY A 80 14.16 8.25 9.02
C GLY A 80 14.43 7.01 9.88
N ILE A 81 13.60 5.96 9.75
CA ILE A 81 13.73 4.69 10.49
C ILE A 81 14.51 3.60 9.74
N HIS A 82 15.03 3.91 8.55
CA HIS A 82 15.84 2.97 7.77
C HIS A 82 17.14 2.65 8.50
N GLY A 83 17.40 1.36 8.72
CA GLY A 83 18.51 0.87 9.54
C GLY A 83 18.11 0.43 10.95
N ASP A 84 16.93 0.84 11.44
CA ASP A 84 16.46 0.45 12.79
C ASP A 84 15.70 -0.88 12.77
N PHE A 85 14.74 -1.03 11.85
CA PHE A 85 13.86 -2.21 11.75
C PHE A 85 14.06 -3.00 10.46
N TYR A 86 14.59 -2.36 9.42
CA TYR A 86 14.82 -2.97 8.11
C TYR A 86 16.02 -2.30 7.43
N GLN A 87 16.66 -3.05 6.54
CA GLN A 87 17.72 -2.54 5.68
C GLN A 87 17.32 -2.70 4.22
N LEU A 88 17.34 -1.59 3.50
CA LEU A 88 17.19 -1.54 2.04
C LEU A 88 18.49 -1.08 1.39
N THR A 89 18.75 -1.54 0.16
CA THR A 89 19.71 -0.89 -0.73
C THR A 89 19.23 0.51 -1.11
N PRO A 90 20.11 1.42 -1.56
CA PRO A 90 19.70 2.77 -1.98
C PRO A 90 18.57 2.75 -3.02
N LYS A 91 18.66 1.89 -4.04
CA LYS A 91 17.63 1.76 -5.08
C LYS A 91 16.28 1.30 -4.53
N GLN A 92 16.27 0.41 -3.54
CA GLN A 92 15.05 -0.07 -2.92
C GLN A 92 14.42 1.02 -2.04
N LEU A 93 15.24 1.75 -1.29
CA LEU A 93 14.77 2.86 -0.46
C LEU A 93 14.17 3.98 -1.33
N ASP A 94 14.83 4.32 -2.44
CA ASP A 94 14.31 5.29 -3.41
C ASP A 94 12.97 4.83 -3.99
N ALA A 95 12.86 3.55 -4.39
CA ALA A 95 11.63 3.00 -4.92
C ALA A 95 10.49 3.00 -3.88
N LEU A 96 10.77 2.65 -2.62
CA LEU A 96 9.81 2.70 -1.52
C LEU A 96 9.33 4.14 -1.28
N CYS A 97 10.26 5.08 -1.12
CA CYS A 97 9.94 6.49 -0.90
C CYS A 97 9.14 7.09 -2.05
N TYR A 98 9.52 6.80 -3.29
CA TYR A 98 8.80 7.26 -4.48
C TYR A 98 7.39 6.65 -4.53
N ALA A 99 7.26 5.34 -4.31
CA ALA A 99 5.95 4.69 -4.30
C ALA A 99 5.02 5.35 -3.27
N MET A 100 5.49 5.62 -2.04
CA MET A 100 4.70 6.28 -1.00
C MET A 100 4.34 7.72 -1.34
N LYS A 101 5.26 8.54 -1.88
CA LYS A 101 4.95 9.93 -2.24
C LYS A 101 3.84 10.06 -3.27
N HIS A 102 3.77 9.12 -4.21
CA HIS A 102 2.93 9.25 -5.40
C HIS A 102 1.71 8.29 -5.44
N HIS A 103 1.51 7.42 -4.44
CA HIS A 103 0.49 6.37 -4.51
C HIS A 103 -0.95 6.88 -4.64
N SER A 104 -1.27 8.02 -4.02
CA SER A 104 -2.60 8.64 -4.11
C SER A 104 -2.83 9.43 -5.42
N GLY A 105 -1.80 9.51 -6.28
CA GLY A 105 -1.92 10.03 -7.63
C GLY A 105 -2.61 9.05 -8.59
N GLY A 106 -2.84 9.49 -9.83
CA GLY A 106 -3.44 8.70 -10.90
C GLY A 106 -2.44 8.13 -11.91
N GLU A 107 -1.14 8.09 -11.57
CA GLU A 107 -0.09 7.67 -12.49
C GLU A 107 0.05 6.15 -12.58
N VAL A 108 0.65 5.67 -13.67
CA VAL A 108 1.12 4.29 -13.82
C VAL A 108 2.62 4.28 -14.07
N SER A 109 3.28 3.23 -13.61
CA SER A 109 4.73 3.08 -13.61
C SER A 109 5.16 1.85 -14.41
N THR A 110 6.24 2.00 -15.18
CA THR A 110 6.92 0.87 -15.84
C THR A 110 7.79 0.07 -14.87
N ASN A 111 8.17 0.65 -13.73
CA ASN A 111 8.83 -0.06 -12.65
C ASN A 111 7.81 -0.97 -11.94
N ARG A 112 8.04 -2.27 -12.05
CA ARG A 112 7.12 -3.31 -11.55
C ARG A 112 6.91 -3.25 -10.04
N THR A 113 7.92 -2.90 -9.27
CA THR A 113 7.81 -2.74 -7.81
C THR A 113 6.92 -1.57 -7.45
N ILE A 114 7.20 -0.38 -8.01
CA ILE A 114 6.41 0.82 -7.75
C ILE A 114 4.95 0.62 -8.18
N GLN A 115 4.73 0.07 -9.39
CA GLN A 115 3.37 -0.20 -9.86
C GLN A 115 2.65 -1.23 -8.98
N THR A 116 3.35 -2.27 -8.48
CA THR A 116 2.74 -3.27 -7.58
C THR A 116 2.29 -2.62 -6.27
N CYS A 117 3.06 -1.69 -5.71
CA CYS A 117 2.66 -0.94 -4.53
C CYS A 117 1.36 -0.15 -4.80
N TRP A 118 1.29 0.56 -5.92
CA TRP A 118 0.10 1.33 -6.29
C TRP A 118 -1.10 0.43 -6.62
N ASP A 119 -0.88 -0.68 -7.31
CA ASP A 119 -1.92 -1.69 -7.58
C ASP A 119 -2.54 -2.19 -6.28
N ALA A 120 -1.69 -2.48 -5.29
CA ALA A 120 -2.11 -3.04 -4.02
C ALA A 120 -3.03 -2.09 -3.21
N ASP A 121 -2.69 -0.80 -3.15
CA ASP A 121 -3.54 0.20 -2.49
C ASP A 121 -4.82 0.50 -3.31
N ARG A 122 -4.68 0.67 -4.62
CA ARG A 122 -5.81 0.99 -5.51
C ARG A 122 -6.85 -0.11 -5.59
N LEU A 123 -6.46 -1.39 -5.47
CA LEU A 123 -7.41 -2.50 -5.39
C LEU A 123 -8.28 -2.44 -4.13
N ASP A 124 -7.80 -1.82 -3.05
CA ASP A 124 -8.54 -1.71 -1.80
C ASP A 124 -9.45 -0.47 -1.73
N LEU A 125 -9.61 0.28 -2.83
CA LEU A 125 -10.40 1.51 -2.89
C LEU A 125 -11.90 1.30 -2.63
N GLY A 126 -12.42 0.06 -2.76
CA GLY A 126 -13.81 -0.24 -2.42
C GLY A 126 -14.14 0.09 -0.96
N ARG A 127 -13.16 0.03 -0.05
CA ARG A 127 -13.30 0.40 1.38
C ARG A 127 -13.81 1.83 1.58
N VAL A 128 -13.50 2.73 0.65
CA VAL A 128 -13.88 4.15 0.66
C VAL A 128 -14.94 4.47 -0.41
N GLY A 129 -15.63 3.45 -0.92
CA GLY A 129 -16.72 3.61 -1.87
C GLY A 129 -16.29 3.89 -3.32
N ILE A 130 -15.04 3.59 -3.67
CA ILE A 130 -14.52 3.81 -5.02
C ILE A 130 -14.30 2.46 -5.70
N PHE A 131 -14.92 2.26 -6.86
CA PHE A 131 -14.66 1.08 -7.69
C PHE A 131 -13.32 1.25 -8.42
N PRO A 132 -12.33 0.33 -8.25
CA PRO A 132 -11.03 0.45 -8.89
C PRO A 132 -11.14 0.47 -10.42
N SER A 133 -10.41 1.38 -11.07
CA SER A 133 -10.39 1.49 -12.54
C SER A 133 -9.17 0.77 -13.13
N PRO A 134 -9.35 -0.12 -14.13
CA PRO A 134 -8.24 -0.83 -14.79
C PRO A 134 -7.18 0.10 -15.39
N GLN A 135 -7.54 1.33 -15.77
CA GLN A 135 -6.61 2.29 -16.40
C GLN A 135 -5.47 2.75 -15.47
N PHE A 136 -5.66 2.59 -14.15
CA PHE A 136 -4.66 2.93 -13.14
C PHE A 136 -3.94 1.70 -12.58
N LEU A 137 -4.22 0.52 -13.12
CA LEU A 137 -3.71 -0.74 -12.62
C LEU A 137 -2.81 -1.40 -13.65
N SER A 138 -1.92 -2.28 -13.20
CA SER A 138 -1.30 -3.24 -14.09
C SER A 138 -2.32 -4.21 -14.69
N GLN A 139 -1.94 -4.87 -15.78
CA GLN A 139 -2.76 -5.90 -16.40
C GLN A 139 -3.04 -7.05 -15.42
N GLU A 140 -2.03 -7.45 -14.65
CA GLU A 140 -2.16 -8.52 -13.66
C GLU A 140 -3.08 -8.12 -12.51
N ALA A 141 -2.94 -6.89 -11.99
CA ALA A 141 -3.79 -6.37 -10.93
C ALA A 141 -5.26 -6.21 -11.36
N SER A 142 -5.49 -5.81 -12.61
CA SER A 142 -6.83 -5.59 -13.16
C SER A 142 -7.72 -6.84 -13.11
N LEU A 143 -7.12 -8.04 -13.12
CA LEU A 143 -7.86 -9.31 -13.01
C LEU A 143 -8.46 -9.54 -11.61
N PHE A 144 -8.03 -8.78 -10.61
CA PHE A 144 -8.46 -8.93 -9.21
C PHE A 144 -9.47 -7.87 -8.75
N ILE A 145 -9.91 -6.95 -9.62
CA ILE A 145 -10.76 -5.81 -9.24
C ILE A 145 -12.03 -6.26 -8.52
N ASP A 146 -12.82 -7.15 -9.12
CA ASP A 146 -14.09 -7.61 -8.54
C ASP A 146 -13.88 -8.26 -7.17
N LEU A 147 -12.89 -9.15 -7.06
CA LEU A 147 -12.56 -9.84 -5.81
C LEU A 147 -12.11 -8.87 -4.72
N ALA A 148 -11.27 -7.89 -5.06
CA ALA A 148 -10.77 -6.90 -4.12
C ALA A 148 -11.87 -5.92 -3.68
N TYR A 149 -12.75 -5.53 -4.60
CA TYR A 149 -13.90 -4.68 -4.31
C TYR A 149 -14.89 -5.36 -3.35
N ASP A 150 -15.27 -6.61 -3.64
CA ASP A 150 -16.15 -7.39 -2.76
C ASP A 150 -15.56 -7.54 -1.35
N TRP A 151 -14.26 -7.81 -1.26
CA TRP A 151 -13.58 -7.97 0.02
C TRP A 151 -13.51 -6.65 0.81
N SER A 152 -13.11 -5.56 0.16
CA SER A 152 -12.92 -4.26 0.81
C SER A 152 -14.25 -3.62 1.27
N THR A 153 -15.37 -3.97 0.62
CA THR A 153 -16.71 -3.50 0.97
C THR A 153 -17.46 -4.43 1.92
N GLN A 154 -16.93 -5.63 2.21
CA GLN A 154 -17.64 -6.72 2.90
C GLN A 154 -18.95 -7.14 2.20
N ALA A 155 -19.05 -6.90 0.89
CA ALA A 155 -20.23 -7.25 0.10
C ALA A 155 -20.26 -8.74 -0.26
N PRO A 156 -21.44 -9.34 -0.44
CA PRO A 156 -21.54 -10.70 -0.99
C PRO A 156 -21.01 -10.74 -2.44
N ARG A 157 -20.26 -11.80 -2.78
CA ARG A 157 -19.53 -11.92 -4.06
C ARG A 157 -20.42 -11.70 -5.29
N LYS A 158 -20.04 -10.79 -6.18
CA LYS A 158 -20.71 -10.51 -7.46
C LYS A 158 -19.71 -10.09 -8.54
N SER A 159 -20.02 -10.36 -9.81
CA SER A 159 -19.27 -9.76 -10.92
C SER A 159 -19.75 -8.33 -11.14
N HIS A 160 -18.82 -7.37 -11.17
CA HIS A 160 -19.11 -5.95 -11.35
C HIS A 160 -18.57 -5.40 -12.67
N VAL A 161 -17.65 -6.13 -13.32
CA VAL A 161 -17.24 -5.87 -14.70
C VAL A 161 -18.35 -6.29 -15.66
N ARG A 162 -18.82 -5.35 -16.50
CA ARG A 162 -19.65 -5.63 -17.67
C ARG A 162 -18.79 -5.90 -18.90
#